data_AF-A0A8T7E6C2-F1
#
_entry.id   AF-A0A8T7E6C2-F1
#
_cell.length_a   1.000
_cell.length_b   1.000
_cell.length_c   1.000
_cell.angle_alpha   90.00
_cell.angle_beta   90.00
_cell.angle_gamma   90.00
#
_symmetry.space_group_name_H-M   'P 1'
#
loop_
_entity.id
_entity.type
_entity.pdbx_description
1 polymer ?
#
loop_
_entity_poly.entity_id
_entity_poly.type
_entity_poly.pdbx_seq_one_letter_code
_entity_poly.pdbx_strand_id
1 'polypeptide(L)'
;MVRIIYEYAQEWPIEGPLTVDARLQGVITIPPDTARRRTNGYFAQEIALFIVAGEPVLVMGEPSVWHIPAILRLRGFGEVATVGSLNVNAHTGEPLPLTTEQIEAIRKRANELAVRFTPTTETPV
;
A
#
# COMPACT_ATOMS: atom_id res chain seq x y z
N MET A 1 9.43 9.13 -8.00
CA MET A 1 10.45 9.37 -6.95
C MET A 1 10.64 8.04 -6.25
N VAL A 2 11.85 7.47 -6.22
CA VAL A 2 12.07 6.16 -5.58
C VAL A 2 12.27 6.35 -4.08
N ARG A 3 11.49 5.63 -3.26
CA ARG A 3 11.63 5.61 -1.80
C ARG A 3 12.00 4.21 -1.34
N ILE A 4 13.01 4.14 -0.47
CA ILE A 4 13.53 2.89 0.09
C ILE A 4 13.37 2.96 1.61
N ILE A 5 12.79 1.92 2.19
CA ILE A 5 12.74 1.67 3.63
C ILE A 5 13.65 0.48 3.89
N TYR A 6 14.52 0.61 4.88
CA TYR A 6 15.39 -0.48 5.33
C TYR A 6 15.00 -0.86 6.75
N GLU A 7 14.79 -2.16 6.98
CA GLU A 7 14.54 -2.68 8.32
C GLU A 7 15.86 -2.75 9.09
N TYR A 8 15.97 -1.92 10.13
CA TYR A 8 17.15 -1.88 10.98
C TYR A 8 16.97 -2.86 12.16
N ALA A 9 17.75 -3.94 12.15
CA ALA A 9 17.63 -5.03 13.12
C ALA A 9 18.34 -4.77 14.47
N GLN A 10 18.87 -3.57 14.70
CA GLN A 10 19.57 -3.20 15.94
C GLN A 10 18.66 -2.40 16.89
N GLU A 11 18.93 -2.52 18.19
CA GLU A 11 18.19 -1.79 19.22
C GLU A 11 18.38 -0.27 19.07
N TRP A 12 17.29 0.47 19.22
CA TRP A 12 17.33 1.93 19.22
C TRP A 12 18.09 2.43 20.46
N PRO A 13 19.01 3.40 20.30
CA PRO A 13 19.64 4.01 21.46
C PRO A 13 18.57 4.72 22.31
N ILE A 14 18.62 4.52 23.64
CA ILE A 14 17.65 5.11 24.58
C ILE A 14 17.78 6.65 24.57
N GLU A 15 19.01 7.16 24.47
CA GLU A 15 19.32 8.58 24.31
C GLU A 15 20.60 8.75 23.47
N GLY A 16 20.79 9.93 22.89
CA GLY A 16 21.98 10.28 22.11
C GLY A 16 21.82 10.09 20.58
N PRO A 17 22.86 10.40 19.80
CA PRO A 17 22.79 10.35 18.35
C PRO A 17 22.74 8.90 17.84
N LEU A 18 21.83 8.63 16.90
CA LEU A 18 21.87 7.43 16.07
C LEU A 18 22.64 7.73 14.78
N THR A 19 23.81 7.12 14.61
CA THR A 19 24.58 7.17 13.36
C THR A 19 24.32 5.89 12.57
N VAL A 20 23.69 6.00 11.41
CA VAL A 20 23.43 4.86 10.51
C VAL A 20 24.27 5.00 9.26
N ASP A 21 25.34 4.21 9.17
CA ASP A 21 26.13 4.04 7.95
C ASP A 21 25.62 2.83 7.17
N ALA A 22 24.63 3.04 6.28
CA ALA A 22 24.05 1.98 5.47
C ALA A 22 24.54 2.04 4.02
N ARG A 23 25.09 0.92 3.53
CA ARG A 23 25.27 0.67 2.09
C ARG A 23 24.27 -0.39 1.66
N LEU A 24 23.21 0.04 0.99
CA LEU A 24 22.17 -0.86 0.51
C LEU A 24 22.55 -1.38 -0.87
N GLN A 25 22.69 -2.69 -0.99
CA GLN A 25 22.87 -3.39 -2.26
C GLN A 25 21.82 -4.49 -2.36
N GLY A 26 21.21 -4.62 -3.54
CA GLY A 26 20.21 -5.64 -3.79
C GLY A 26 19.83 -5.68 -5.26
N VAL A 27 19.41 -6.85 -5.73
CA VAL A 27 18.95 -7.03 -7.10
C VAL A 27 17.44 -6.90 -7.12
N ILE A 28 16.94 -5.86 -7.77
CA ILE A 28 15.50 -5.69 -8.00
C ILE A 28 15.19 -6.23 -9.40
N THR A 29 14.45 -7.33 -9.46
CA THR A 29 14.05 -7.94 -10.74
C THR A 29 12.77 -7.31 -11.26
N ILE A 30 11.85 -6.93 -10.36
CA ILE A 30 10.55 -6.40 -10.73
C ILE A 30 10.54 -4.88 -10.55
N PRO A 31 10.36 -4.11 -11.63
CA PRO A 31 10.25 -2.66 -11.54
C PRO A 31 9.01 -2.22 -10.74
N PRO A 32 9.05 -1.03 -10.11
CA PRO A 32 7.93 -0.51 -9.30
C PRO A 32 6.62 -0.44 -10.11
N ASP A 33 6.65 0.01 -11.36
CA ASP A 33 5.45 0.12 -12.20
C ASP A 33 4.80 -1.24 -12.48
N THR A 34 5.62 -2.29 -12.65
CA THR A 34 5.12 -3.66 -12.84
C THR A 34 4.46 -4.17 -11.58
N ALA A 35 5.07 -3.96 -10.41
CA ALA A 35 4.49 -4.32 -9.11
C ALA A 35 3.17 -3.57 -8.88
N ARG A 36 3.16 -2.25 -9.13
CA ARG A 36 1.95 -1.41 -9.02
C ARG A 36 0.81 -1.90 -9.90
N ARG A 37 1.10 -2.25 -11.16
CA ARG A 37 0.10 -2.79 -12.09
C ARG A 37 -0.49 -4.11 -11.62
N ARG A 38 0.33 -5.02 -11.09
CA ARG A 38 -0.13 -6.30 -10.54
C ARG A 38 -1.01 -6.08 -9.31
N THR A 39 -0.60 -5.20 -8.40
CA THR A 39 -1.39 -4.81 -7.24
C THR A 39 -2.73 -4.18 -7.62
N ASN A 40 -2.76 -3.34 -8.65
CA ASN A 40 -4.02 -2.79 -9.17
C ASN A 40 -4.98 -3.89 -9.63
N GLY A 41 -4.48 -4.91 -10.33
CA GLY A 41 -5.27 -6.08 -10.71
C GLY A 41 -5.81 -6.83 -9.50
N TYR A 42 -4.95 -7.09 -8.50
CA TYR A 42 -5.33 -7.74 -7.25
C TYR A 42 -6.42 -6.97 -6.49
N PHE A 43 -6.27 -5.65 -6.33
CA PHE A 43 -7.28 -4.82 -5.66
C PHE A 43 -8.62 -4.83 -6.38
N ALA A 44 -8.63 -4.77 -7.71
CA ALA A 44 -9.86 -4.83 -8.49
C ALA A 44 -10.58 -6.19 -8.37
N GLN A 45 -9.82 -7.29 -8.27
CA GLN A 45 -10.36 -8.65 -8.19
C GLN A 45 -10.81 -9.01 -6.76
N GLU A 46 -9.98 -8.71 -5.78
CA GLU A 46 -10.15 -9.24 -4.41
C GLU A 46 -10.77 -8.22 -3.46
N ILE A 47 -10.64 -6.92 -3.71
CA ILE A 47 -11.06 -5.88 -2.75
C ILE A 47 -12.27 -5.09 -3.27
N ALA A 48 -12.06 -4.16 -4.20
CA ALA A 48 -13.08 -3.32 -4.81
C ALA A 48 -12.50 -2.47 -5.96
N LEU A 49 -13.35 -2.14 -6.94
CA LEU A 49 -12.99 -1.33 -8.12
C LEU A 49 -12.55 0.11 -7.79
N PHE A 50 -12.98 0.66 -6.65
CA PHE A 50 -12.63 2.02 -6.23
C PHE A 50 -11.33 2.08 -5.41
N ILE A 51 -10.66 0.94 -5.21
CA ILE A 51 -9.36 0.87 -4.57
C ILE A 51 -8.28 0.78 -5.64
N VAL A 52 -7.36 1.74 -5.64
CA VAL A 52 -6.25 1.82 -6.60
C VAL A 52 -4.91 1.71 -5.88
N ALA A 53 -3.93 1.18 -6.58
CA ALA A 53 -2.55 1.07 -6.16
C ALA A 53 -1.88 2.45 -6.13
N GLY A 54 -1.40 2.83 -4.95
CA GLY A 54 -0.56 3.99 -4.73
C GLY A 54 0.85 3.84 -5.27
N GLU A 55 1.72 4.75 -4.87
CA GLU A 55 3.14 4.72 -5.24
C GLU A 55 3.87 3.58 -4.50
N PRO A 56 4.59 2.69 -5.21
CA PRO A 56 5.37 1.63 -4.58
C PRO A 56 6.55 2.19 -3.78
N VAL A 57 6.76 1.64 -2.59
CA VAL A 57 7.95 1.89 -1.77
C VAL A 57 8.69 0.57 -1.62
N LEU A 58 10.00 0.57 -1.91
CA LEU A 58 10.82 -0.62 -1.73
C LEU A 58 11.12 -0.79 -0.25
N VAL A 59 10.74 -1.92 0.32
CA VAL A 59 11.14 -2.34 1.67
C VAL A 59 12.21 -3.41 1.50
N MET A 60 13.44 -3.06 1.86
CA MET A 60 14.61 -3.94 1.79
C MET A 60 14.66 -4.81 3.04
N GLY A 61 14.71 -6.13 2.82
CA GLY A 61 14.72 -7.17 3.86
C GLY A 61 14.81 -8.56 3.23
N GLU A 62 14.47 -9.59 4.00
CA GLU A 62 14.45 -10.99 3.54
C GLU A 62 13.03 -11.58 3.60
N PRO A 63 12.24 -11.56 2.49
CA PRO A 63 12.56 -11.04 1.16
C PRO A 63 12.29 -9.54 1.02
N SER A 64 12.93 -8.90 0.04
CA SER A 64 12.62 -7.51 -0.31
C SER A 64 11.27 -7.42 -1.03
N VAL A 65 10.47 -6.41 -0.68
CA VAL A 65 9.10 -6.26 -1.20
C VAL A 65 8.81 -4.84 -1.65
N TRP A 66 7.95 -4.71 -2.66
CA TRP A 66 7.26 -3.47 -2.97
C TRP A 66 6.04 -3.35 -2.06
N HIS A 67 6.09 -2.41 -1.12
CA HIS A 67 4.95 -2.02 -0.32
C HIS A 67 4.12 -1.01 -1.08
N ILE A 68 2.86 -1.36 -1.38
CA ILE A 68 1.99 -0.56 -2.25
C ILE A 68 0.72 -0.20 -1.48
N PRO A 69 0.48 1.11 -1.21
CA PRO A 69 -0.74 1.55 -0.54
C PRO A 69 -2.00 1.23 -1.34
N ALA A 70 -3.05 0.82 -0.65
CA ALA A 70 -4.41 0.71 -1.17
C ALA A 70 -5.11 2.06 -0.96
N ILE A 71 -5.33 2.80 -2.05
CA ILE A 71 -5.90 4.14 -2.01
C ILE A 71 -7.37 4.07 -2.44
N LEU A 72 -8.27 4.53 -1.57
CA LEU A 72 -9.66 4.77 -1.93
C LEU A 72 -9.75 5.98 -2.85
N ARG A 73 -10.29 5.78 -4.06
CA ARG A 73 -10.57 6.83 -5.02
C ARG A 73 -12.06 6.93 -5.29
N LEU A 74 -12.64 8.09 -4.99
CA LEU A 74 -14.06 8.36 -5.20
C LEU A 74 -14.29 9.28 -6.40
N ARG A 75 -15.38 9.05 -7.14
CA ARG A 75 -15.77 9.90 -8.25
C ARG A 75 -16.06 11.33 -7.73
N GLY A 76 -15.51 12.34 -8.40
CA GLY A 76 -15.68 13.74 -8.01
C GLY A 76 -14.75 14.23 -6.90
N PHE A 77 -14.09 13.32 -6.17
CA PHE A 77 -13.16 13.66 -5.07
C PHE A 77 -11.72 13.23 -5.33
N GLY A 78 -11.47 12.36 -6.32
CA GLY A 78 -10.14 11.85 -6.59
C GLY A 78 -9.69 10.87 -5.50
N GLU A 79 -8.40 10.87 -5.17
CA GLU A 79 -7.83 10.03 -4.12
C GLU A 79 -8.18 10.61 -2.74
N VAL A 80 -8.89 9.82 -1.93
CA VAL A 80 -9.47 10.27 -0.66
C VAL A 80 -8.61 9.86 0.53
N ALA A 81 -8.20 8.60 0.59
CA ALA A 81 -7.44 8.08 1.72
C ALA A 81 -6.73 6.76 1.40
N THR A 82 -5.64 6.48 2.11
CA THR A 82 -5.09 5.13 2.21
C THR A 82 -5.91 4.31 3.19
N VAL A 83 -6.42 3.16 2.73
CA VAL A 83 -7.27 2.25 3.51
C VAL A 83 -6.61 0.92 3.85
N GLY A 84 -5.44 0.66 3.27
CA GLY A 84 -4.64 -0.54 3.50
C GLY A 84 -3.38 -0.54 2.63
N SER A 85 -2.83 -1.72 2.38
CA SER A 85 -1.64 -1.91 1.54
C SER A 85 -1.53 -3.36 1.09
N LEU A 86 -0.77 -3.59 0.03
CA LEU A 86 -0.37 -4.92 -0.43
C LEU A 86 1.14 -4.94 -0.64
N ASN A 87 1.78 -6.02 -0.21
CA ASN A 87 3.20 -6.25 -0.48
C ASN A 87 3.33 -7.15 -1.71
N VAL A 88 4.28 -6.85 -2.58
CA VAL A 88 4.62 -7.66 -3.76
C VAL A 88 6.09 -8.03 -3.68
N ASN A 89 6.43 -9.30 -3.86
CA ASN A 89 7.82 -9.73 -3.84
C ASN A 89 8.63 -8.99 -4.92
N ALA A 90 9.74 -8.34 -4.56
CA ALA A 90 10.52 -7.51 -5.49
C ALA A 90 11.34 -8.33 -6.52
N HIS A 91 11.43 -9.65 -6.34
CA HIS A 91 12.13 -10.58 -7.22
C HIS A 91 11.19 -11.38 -8.12
N THR A 92 10.11 -11.94 -7.57
CA THR A 92 9.13 -12.76 -8.34
C THR A 92 7.97 -11.92 -8.91
N GLY A 93 7.65 -10.83 -8.21
CA GLY A 93 6.53 -9.96 -8.53
C GLY A 93 5.18 -10.57 -8.15
N GLU A 94 5.19 -11.65 -7.38
CA GLU A 94 3.99 -12.25 -6.83
C GLU A 94 3.47 -11.38 -5.69
N PRO A 95 2.18 -11.01 -5.70
CA PRO A 95 1.55 -10.39 -4.55
C PRO A 95 1.56 -11.34 -3.36
N LEU A 96 1.88 -10.83 -2.18
CA LEU A 96 1.67 -11.54 -0.92
C LEU A 96 0.18 -11.39 -0.57
N PRO A 97 -0.64 -12.45 -0.71
CA PRO A 97 -2.10 -12.30 -0.59
C PRO A 97 -2.49 -11.84 0.81
N LEU A 98 -3.50 -10.96 0.86
CA LEU A 98 -4.12 -10.55 2.11
C LEU A 98 -4.99 -11.67 2.65
N THR A 99 -5.10 -11.77 3.97
CA THR A 99 -6.07 -12.65 4.60
C THR A 99 -7.49 -12.09 4.41
N THR A 100 -8.50 -12.95 4.57
CA THR A 100 -9.91 -12.54 4.52
C THR A 100 -10.20 -11.40 5.51
N GLU A 101 -9.64 -11.47 6.72
CA GLU A 101 -9.82 -10.46 7.76
C GLU A 101 -9.23 -9.11 7.34
N GLN A 102 -8.07 -9.12 6.68
CA GLN A 102 -7.44 -7.90 6.16
C GLN A 102 -8.26 -7.30 5.02
N ILE A 103 -8.78 -8.13 4.10
CA ILE A 103 -9.64 -7.67 3.00
C ILE A 103 -10.91 -7.03 3.57
N GLU A 104 -11.56 -7.67 4.53
CA GLU A 104 -12.78 -7.12 5.16
C GLU A 104 -12.50 -5.85 5.95
N ALA A 105 -11.35 -5.75 6.64
CA ALA A 105 -10.95 -4.52 7.31
C ALA A 105 -10.75 -3.35 6.32
N ILE A 106 -10.12 -3.60 5.17
CA ILE A 106 -9.95 -2.60 4.12
C ILE A 106 -11.31 -2.16 3.56
N ARG A 107 -12.19 -3.12 3.25
CA ARG A 107 -13.55 -2.85 2.74
C ARG A 107 -14.37 -2.04 3.73
N LYS A 108 -14.36 -2.42 5.01
CA LYS A 108 -15.05 -1.70 6.08
C LYS A 108 -14.59 -0.25 6.16
N ARG A 109 -13.27 -0.02 6.22
CA ARG A 109 -12.70 1.33 6.26
C ARG A 109 -13.04 2.15 5.02
N ALA A 110 -13.02 1.54 3.85
CA ALA A 110 -13.40 2.20 2.60
C ALA A 110 -14.88 2.63 2.61
N ASN A 111 -15.78 1.76 3.07
CA ASN A 111 -17.21 2.06 3.17
C ASN A 111 -17.50 3.16 4.18
N GLU A 112 -16.88 3.11 5.37
CA GLU A 112 -17.02 4.15 6.40
C GLU A 112 -16.59 5.54 5.89
N LEU A 113 -15.54 5.59 5.07
CA LEU A 113 -15.12 6.83 4.41
C LEU A 113 -16.08 7.23 3.30
N ALA A 114 -16.49 6.31 2.43
CA ALA A 114 -17.41 6.60 1.34
C ALA A 114 -18.73 7.21 1.83
N VAL A 115 -19.31 6.70 2.93
CA VAL A 115 -20.53 7.25 3.54
C VAL A 115 -20.38 8.73 3.91
N ARG A 116 -19.18 9.17 4.33
CA ARG A 116 -18.93 10.58 4.68
C ARG A 116 -18.89 11.51 3.47
N PHE A 117 -18.68 10.97 2.27
CA PHE A 117 -18.58 11.73 1.01
C PHE A 117 -19.81 11.54 0.10
N THR A 118 -20.75 10.67 0.47
CA THR A 118 -22.04 10.56 -0.22
C THR A 118 -22.94 11.69 0.27
N PRO A 119 -23.46 12.55 -0.62
CA PRO A 119 -24.46 13.55 -0.22
C PRO A 119 -25.65 12.82 0.40
N THR A 120 -26.16 13.31 1.53
CA THR A 120 -27.50 12.93 1.98
C THR A 120 -28.45 13.35 0.88
N THR A 121 -29.07 12.39 0.19
CA THR A 121 -30.14 12.71 -0.75
C THR A 121 -31.26 13.36 0.04
N GLU A 122 -31.31 14.69 0.09
CA GLU A 122 -32.54 15.40 0.41
C GLU A 122 -33.51 15.08 -0.71
N THR A 123 -34.51 14.26 -0.40
CA THR A 123 -35.63 13.97 -1.28
C THR A 123 -36.27 15.30 -1.67
N PRO A 124 -36.35 15.65 -2.96
CA PRO A 124 -37.08 16.85 -3.37
C PRO A 124 -38.57 16.65 -3.02
N VAL A 125 -39.14 17.63 -2.32
CA VAL A 125 -40.57 17.73 -2.00
C VAL A 125 -41.39 18.01 -3.26
#